data_AF-A0A2Z4LW84-F1
#
_entry.id   AF-A0A2Z4LW84-F1
#
_cell.length_a   1.000
_cell.length_b   1.000
_cell.length_c   1.000
_cell.angle_alpha   90.00
_cell.angle_beta   90.00
_cell.angle_gamma   90.00
#
_symmetry.space_group_name_H-M   'P 1'
#
loop_
_entity.id
_entity.type
_entity.pdbx_description
1 polymer ?
#
loop_
_entity_poly.entity_id
_entity_poly.type
_entity_poly.pdbx_seq_one_letter_code
_entity_poly.pdbx_strand_id
1 'polypeptide(L)'
;MPFIEESDLLDLHKDVDKAQIINERLLDQIKFKNKDLNKVKLQRNILLGVTALFVISILAITSFTAGLSSKNSFENQNNLLVSIDSLDAIKNRIDNLRLQNEELSLVKEFYLAKAFLDKETIYSVQVKSFVDNNMTLASEALTNTLFVKTNPFYAYSLGTFETLDEAQSFRKQLVDMGFKDAFVASYQDGKRVKIEDPF
;
A
#
# COMPACT_ATOMS: atom_id res chain seq x y z
N MET A 1 -5.93 -82.38 38.12
CA MET A 1 -6.36 -80.98 38.32
C MET A 1 -5.22 -80.08 37.88
N PRO A 2 -5.45 -79.03 37.08
CA PRO A 2 -4.40 -78.04 36.82
C PRO A 2 -4.04 -77.37 38.15
N PHE A 3 -2.75 -77.41 38.50
CA PHE A 3 -2.21 -76.79 39.72
C PHE A 3 -1.78 -75.37 39.35
N ILE A 4 -2.35 -74.38 40.01
CA ILE A 4 -1.96 -72.97 39.82
C ILE A 4 -0.79 -72.73 40.77
N GLU A 5 0.37 -72.37 40.23
CA GLU A 5 1.53 -72.03 41.04
C GLU A 5 1.29 -70.68 41.75
N GLU A 6 1.77 -70.52 42.99
CA GLU A 6 1.57 -69.28 43.76
C GLU A 6 2.12 -68.02 43.04
N SER A 7 3.10 -68.22 42.15
CA SER A 7 3.63 -67.20 41.23
C SER A 7 2.58 -66.70 40.22
N ASP A 8 1.76 -67.58 39.65
CA ASP A 8 0.71 -67.21 38.69
C ASP A 8 -0.39 -66.37 39.36
N LEU A 9 -0.67 -66.65 40.64
CA LEU A 9 -1.64 -65.87 41.43
C LEU A 9 -1.10 -64.46 41.76
N LEU A 10 0.20 -64.34 42.05
CA LEU A 10 0.86 -63.06 42.27
C LEU A 10 0.89 -62.20 40.99
N ASP A 11 1.21 -62.80 39.84
CA ASP A 11 1.20 -62.11 38.56
C ASP A 11 -0.21 -61.68 38.15
N LEU A 12 -1.23 -62.49 38.43
CA LEU A 12 -2.62 -62.11 38.22
C LEU A 12 -3.02 -60.89 39.06
N HIS A 13 -2.66 -60.85 40.35
CA HIS A 13 -2.90 -59.68 41.21
C HIS A 13 -2.21 -58.42 40.67
N LYS A 14 -0.95 -58.55 40.25
CA LYS A 14 -0.17 -57.46 39.67
C LYS A 14 -0.80 -56.93 38.39
N ASP A 15 -1.35 -57.79 37.55
CA ASP A 15 -2.03 -57.38 36.31
C ASP A 15 -3.40 -56.75 36.57
N VAL A 16 -4.13 -57.22 37.59
CA VAL A 16 -5.35 -56.56 38.08
C VAL A 16 -5.05 -55.14 38.60
N ASP A 17 -4.00 -54.98 39.40
CA ASP A 17 -3.58 -53.67 39.92
C ASP A 17 -3.16 -52.72 38.80
N LYS A 18 -2.38 -53.20 37.82
CA LYS A 18 -2.03 -52.42 36.62
C LYS A 18 -3.29 -52.01 35.85
N ALA A 19 -4.22 -52.92 35.62
CA ALA A 19 -5.47 -52.63 34.92
C ALA A 19 -6.30 -51.58 35.67
N GLN A 20 -6.34 -51.64 37.00
CA GLN A 20 -7.02 -50.65 37.84
C GLN A 20 -6.37 -49.26 37.72
N ILE A 21 -5.04 -49.17 37.81
CA ILE A 21 -4.29 -47.92 37.63
C ILE A 21 -4.51 -47.33 36.23
N ILE A 22 -4.52 -48.17 35.19
CA ILE A 22 -4.77 -47.72 33.81
C ILE A 22 -6.19 -47.16 33.69
N ASN A 23 -7.19 -47.84 34.25
CA ASN A 23 -8.57 -47.37 34.25
C ASN A 23 -8.71 -46.01 34.95
N GLU A 24 -8.10 -45.83 36.12
CA GLU A 24 -8.08 -44.54 36.83
C GLU A 24 -7.46 -43.43 35.97
N ARG A 25 -6.32 -43.70 35.33
CA ARG A 25 -5.68 -42.75 34.42
C ARG A 25 -6.55 -42.41 33.21
N LEU A 26 -7.23 -43.39 32.64
CA LEU A 26 -8.16 -43.16 31.52
C LEU A 26 -9.36 -42.30 31.96
N LEU A 27 -9.90 -42.55 33.16
CA LEU A 27 -10.96 -41.73 33.73
C LEU A 27 -10.51 -40.28 33.95
N ASP A 28 -9.30 -40.08 34.48
CA ASP A 28 -8.72 -38.76 34.65
C ASP A 28 -8.51 -38.04 33.31
N GLN A 29 -8.02 -38.74 32.28
CA GLN A 29 -7.91 -38.19 30.92
C GLN A 29 -9.27 -37.78 30.36
N ILE A 30 -10.31 -38.61 30.52
CA ILE A 30 -11.67 -38.30 30.09
C ILE A 30 -12.21 -37.08 30.83
N LYS A 31 -11.99 -36.99 32.14
CA LYS A 31 -12.43 -35.87 32.99
C LYS A 31 -11.75 -34.56 32.58
N PHE A 32 -10.44 -34.58 32.36
CA PHE A 32 -9.68 -33.42 31.91
C PHE A 32 -10.13 -32.98 30.51
N LYS A 33 -10.25 -33.92 29.57
CA LYS A 33 -10.68 -33.61 28.20
C LYS A 33 -12.12 -33.07 28.16
N ASN A 34 -13.03 -33.61 28.97
CA ASN A 34 -14.39 -33.06 29.10
C ASN A 34 -14.40 -31.64 29.66
N LYS A 35 -13.52 -31.33 30.63
CA LYS A 35 -13.38 -29.98 31.18
C LYS A 35 -12.91 -28.99 30.10
N ASP A 36 -11.94 -29.38 29.29
CA ASP A 36 -11.45 -28.53 28.19
C ASP A 36 -12.49 -28.37 27.08
N LEU A 37 -13.20 -29.43 26.71
CA LEU A 37 -14.31 -29.36 25.75
C LEU A 37 -15.40 -28.38 26.21
N ASN A 38 -15.73 -28.36 27.50
CA ASN A 38 -16.71 -27.42 28.04
C ASN A 38 -16.20 -25.97 28.00
N LYS A 39 -14.92 -25.73 28.27
CA LYS A 39 -14.31 -24.40 28.11
C LYS A 39 -14.33 -23.93 26.65
N VAL A 40 -13.98 -24.81 25.71
CA VAL A 40 -13.99 -24.50 24.27
C VAL A 40 -15.41 -24.20 23.79
N LYS A 41 -16.42 -24.95 24.24
CA LYS A 41 -17.82 -24.67 23.93
C LYS A 41 -18.26 -23.30 24.45
N LEU A 42 -17.88 -22.96 25.69
CA LEU A 42 -18.18 -21.65 26.27
C LEU A 42 -17.50 -20.51 25.50
N GLN A 43 -16.20 -20.64 25.20
CA GLN A 43 -15.45 -19.67 24.41
C GLN A 43 -16.04 -19.48 23.02
N ARG A 44 -16.43 -20.56 22.33
CA ARG A 44 -17.07 -20.49 21.01
C ARG A 44 -18.38 -19.73 21.06
N ASN A 45 -19.22 -19.98 22.06
CA ASN A 45 -20.51 -19.29 22.18
C ASN A 45 -20.33 -17.79 22.45
N ILE A 46 -19.33 -17.42 23.27
CA ILE A 46 -18.97 -16.01 23.50
C ILE A 46 -18.44 -15.36 22.22
N LEU A 47 -17.53 -16.04 21.51
CA LEU A 47 -16.96 -15.54 20.25
C LEU A 47 -18.06 -15.29 19.21
N LEU A 48 -19.00 -16.24 19.04
CA LEU A 48 -20.13 -16.08 18.14
C LEU A 48 -20.97 -14.84 18.48
N GLY A 49 -21.25 -14.61 19.76
CA GLY A 49 -21.97 -13.41 20.22
C GLY A 49 -21.25 -12.12 19.87
N VAL A 50 -19.95 -12.03 20.12
CA VAL A 50 -19.14 -10.84 19.81
C VAL A 50 -19.09 -10.59 18.30
N THR A 51 -18.86 -11.65 17.49
CA THR A 51 -18.81 -11.52 16.03
C THR A 51 -20.16 -11.07 15.45
N ALA A 52 -21.28 -11.59 15.96
CA ALA A 52 -22.61 -11.20 15.50
C ALA A 52 -22.89 -9.71 15.80
N LEU A 53 -22.52 -9.24 17.00
CA LEU A 53 -22.68 -7.84 17.38
C LEU A 53 -21.85 -6.92 16.47
N PHE A 54 -20.60 -7.30 16.18
CA PHE A 54 -19.73 -6.54 15.28
C PHE A 54 -20.31 -6.44 13.86
N VAL A 55 -20.84 -7.54 13.31
CA VAL A 55 -21.49 -7.56 12.00
C VAL A 55 -22.73 -6.66 11.99
N ILE A 56 -23.57 -6.72 13.03
CA ILE A 56 -24.76 -5.86 13.15
C ILE A 56 -24.35 -4.37 13.22
N SER A 57 -23.31 -4.04 13.99
CA SER A 57 -22.81 -2.66 14.06
C SER A 57 -22.29 -2.14 12.72
N ILE A 58 -21.53 -2.94 11.98
CA ILE A 58 -21.08 -2.57 10.63
C ILE A 58 -22.27 -2.36 9.70
N LEU A 59 -23.24 -3.28 9.73
CA LEU A 59 -24.42 -3.20 8.87
C LEU A 59 -25.27 -1.96 9.20
N ALA A 60 -25.41 -1.61 10.47
CA ALA A 60 -26.10 -0.39 10.91
C ALA A 60 -25.38 0.89 10.42
N ILE A 61 -24.05 0.96 10.53
CA ILE A 61 -23.28 2.11 10.05
C ILE A 61 -23.42 2.24 8.53
N THR A 62 -23.19 1.16 7.78
CA THR A 62 -23.24 1.17 6.31
C THR A 62 -24.61 1.54 5.75
N SER A 63 -25.69 1.01 6.34
CA SER A 63 -27.06 1.36 5.96
C SER A 63 -27.40 2.83 6.26
N PHE A 64 -26.95 3.35 7.40
CA PHE A 64 -27.14 4.75 7.76
C PHE A 64 -26.38 5.69 6.81
N THR A 65 -25.12 5.38 6.49
CA THR A 65 -24.31 6.20 5.56
C THR A 65 -24.86 6.16 4.14
N ALA A 66 -25.30 5.00 3.65
CA ALA A 66 -25.89 4.87 2.32
C ALA A 66 -27.21 5.66 2.20
N GLY A 67 -28.04 5.66 3.26
CA GLY A 67 -29.27 6.45 3.32
C GLY A 67 -29.02 7.97 3.23
N LEU A 68 -27.96 8.47 3.89
CA LEU A 68 -27.58 9.88 3.81
C LEU A 68 -27.05 10.27 2.42
N SER A 69 -26.24 9.42 1.78
CA SER A 69 -25.71 9.68 0.44
C SER A 69 -26.79 9.71 -0.66
N SER A 70 -27.88 8.94 -0.51
CA SER A 70 -28.98 8.94 -1.48
C SER A 70 -29.80 10.23 -1.48
N LYS A 71 -29.89 10.93 -0.35
CA LYS A 71 -30.71 12.17 -0.25
C LYS A 71 -30.10 13.33 -1.03
N ASN A 72 -28.78 13.43 -1.09
CA ASN A 72 -28.07 14.47 -1.86
C ASN A 72 -28.13 14.26 -3.39
N SER A 73 -28.49 13.05 -3.85
CA SER A 73 -28.54 12.74 -5.29
C SER A 73 -29.91 13.00 -5.93
N PHE A 74 -30.99 13.01 -5.14
CA PHE A 74 -32.36 13.24 -5.65
C PHE A 74 -32.74 14.73 -5.76
N GLU A 75 -32.04 15.63 -5.07
CA GLU A 75 -32.33 17.09 -5.15
C GLU A 75 -31.62 17.78 -6.33
N ASN A 76 -30.56 17.17 -6.87
CA ASN A 76 -29.71 17.79 -7.90
C ASN A 76 -30.20 17.59 -9.36
N GLN A 77 -31.34 16.93 -9.58
CA GLN A 77 -31.85 16.69 -10.95
C GLN A 77 -32.88 17.72 -11.44
N ASN A 78 -33.44 18.56 -10.56
CA ASN A 78 -34.62 19.37 -10.93
C ASN A 78 -34.39 20.87 -11.18
N ASN A 79 -33.16 21.40 -11.07
CA ASN A 79 -32.93 22.86 -11.25
C ASN A 79 -31.64 23.19 -12.03
N LEU A 80 -31.47 22.67 -13.25
CA LEU A 80 -30.43 23.13 -14.17
C LEU A 80 -30.94 24.26 -15.08
N LEU A 81 -31.45 25.32 -14.44
CA LEU A 81 -31.53 26.67 -15.00
C LEU A 81 -30.30 27.42 -14.49
N VAL A 82 -29.14 27.15 -15.11
CA VAL A 82 -27.88 27.81 -14.75
C VAL A 82 -27.93 29.23 -15.32
N SER A 83 -28.20 30.20 -14.44
CA SER A 83 -28.06 31.62 -14.74
C SER A 83 -26.64 31.87 -15.27
N ILE A 84 -26.49 32.57 -16.40
CA ILE A 84 -25.20 32.85 -17.05
C ILE A 84 -24.15 33.38 -16.06
N ASP A 85 -24.57 34.19 -15.08
CA ASP A 85 -23.75 34.76 -14.01
C ASP A 85 -23.05 33.70 -13.13
N SER A 86 -23.69 32.55 -12.92
CA SER A 86 -23.08 31.43 -12.18
C SER A 86 -22.06 30.65 -13.02
N LEU A 87 -22.18 30.66 -14.36
CA LEU A 87 -21.23 30.00 -15.25
C LEU A 87 -19.87 30.73 -15.24
N ASP A 88 -19.91 32.06 -15.22
CA ASP A 88 -18.71 32.89 -15.15
C ASP A 88 -18.03 32.78 -13.78
N ALA A 89 -18.80 32.72 -12.70
CA ALA A 89 -18.28 32.44 -11.37
C ALA A 89 -17.59 31.06 -11.28
N ILE A 90 -18.17 30.03 -11.91
CA ILE A 90 -17.58 28.69 -11.98
C ILE A 90 -16.29 28.69 -12.79
N LYS A 91 -16.27 29.35 -13.97
CA LYS A 91 -15.05 29.49 -14.79
C LYS A 91 -13.94 30.19 -14.01
N ASN A 92 -14.23 31.33 -13.38
CA ASN A 92 -13.27 32.07 -12.57
C ASN A 92 -12.74 31.22 -11.40
N ARG A 93 -13.58 30.38 -10.79
CA ARG A 93 -13.15 29.45 -9.74
C ARG A 93 -12.24 28.36 -10.29
N ILE A 94 -12.55 27.79 -11.45
CA ILE A 94 -11.70 26.80 -12.13
C ILE A 94 -10.35 27.41 -12.48
N ASP A 95 -10.33 28.62 -13.04
CA ASP A 95 -9.10 29.31 -13.40
C ASP A 95 -8.26 29.62 -12.15
N ASN A 96 -8.88 30.08 -11.06
CA ASN A 96 -8.17 30.34 -9.81
C ASN A 96 -7.60 29.04 -9.19
N LEU A 97 -8.36 27.94 -9.20
CA LEU A 97 -7.88 26.64 -8.72
C LEU A 97 -6.74 26.10 -9.58
N ARG A 98 -6.79 26.33 -10.89
CA ARG A 98 -5.70 25.96 -11.81
C ARG A 98 -4.43 26.75 -11.50
N LEU A 99 -4.55 28.07 -11.29
CA LEU A 99 -3.43 28.92 -10.89
C LEU A 99 -2.83 28.47 -9.54
N GLN A 100 -3.67 28.19 -8.54
CA GLN A 100 -3.19 27.68 -7.24
C GLN A 100 -2.46 26.33 -7.37
N ASN A 101 -2.95 25.42 -8.21
CA ASN A 101 -2.27 24.15 -8.47
C ASN A 101 -0.93 24.33 -9.19
N GLU A 102 -0.84 25.27 -10.15
CA GLU A 102 0.40 25.61 -10.82
C GLU A 102 1.43 26.22 -9.85
N GLU A 103 1.00 27.14 -8.98
CA GLU A 103 1.84 27.72 -7.92
C GLU A 103 2.32 26.65 -6.93
N LEU A 104 1.43 25.73 -6.52
CA LEU A 104 1.79 24.65 -5.60
C LEU A 104 2.79 23.66 -6.21
N SER A 105 2.66 23.37 -7.52
CA SER A 105 3.64 22.57 -8.26
C SER A 105 5.01 23.24 -8.29
N LEU A 106 5.05 24.55 -8.62
CA LEU A 106 6.29 25.33 -8.63
C LEU A 106 6.97 25.38 -7.27
N VAL A 107 6.20 25.54 -6.20
CA VAL A 107 6.71 25.54 -4.82
C VAL A 107 7.30 24.17 -4.46
N LYS A 108 6.61 23.08 -4.78
CA LYS A 108 7.10 21.71 -4.55
C LYS A 108 8.38 21.44 -5.35
N GLU A 109 8.40 21.80 -6.62
CA GLU A 109 9.58 21.70 -7.50
C GLU A 109 10.75 22.53 -6.95
N PHE A 110 10.50 23.74 -6.45
CA PHE A 110 11.52 24.60 -5.84
C PHE A 110 12.10 24.00 -4.55
N TYR A 111 11.28 23.43 -3.66
CA TYR A 111 11.77 22.77 -2.44
C TYR A 111 12.55 21.50 -2.75
N LEU A 112 12.09 20.70 -3.70
CA LEU A 112 12.82 19.54 -4.18
C LEU A 112 14.16 19.97 -4.78
N ALA A 113 14.16 20.93 -5.70
CA ALA A 113 15.38 21.51 -6.25
C ALA A 113 16.30 22.01 -5.13
N LYS A 114 15.82 22.76 -4.14
CA LYS A 114 16.63 23.25 -3.02
C LYS A 114 17.27 22.13 -2.19
N ALA A 115 16.56 21.02 -1.97
CA ALA A 115 17.14 19.85 -1.30
C ALA A 115 18.18 19.11 -2.16
N PHE A 116 18.03 19.16 -3.49
CA PHE A 116 19.01 18.65 -4.46
C PHE A 116 20.24 19.58 -4.59
N LEU A 117 20.06 20.88 -4.40
CA LEU A 117 21.07 21.93 -4.61
C LEU A 117 22.15 22.05 -3.53
N ASP A 118 21.98 21.40 -2.37
CA ASP A 118 23.02 21.35 -1.34
C ASP A 118 24.17 20.37 -1.71
N LYS A 119 24.15 19.77 -2.93
CA LYS A 119 25.23 18.92 -3.47
C LYS A 119 25.85 19.52 -4.74
N GLU A 120 27.17 19.37 -4.85
CA GLU A 120 28.06 20.11 -5.76
C GLU A 120 27.81 19.86 -7.27
N THR A 121 27.21 18.73 -7.67
CA THR A 121 26.72 18.42 -9.03
C THR A 121 25.79 17.19 -8.99
N ILE A 122 24.70 17.18 -9.78
CA ILE A 122 23.77 16.03 -9.89
C ILE A 122 23.66 15.57 -11.35
N TYR A 123 23.57 14.25 -11.56
CA TYR A 123 23.41 13.63 -12.87
C TYR A 123 22.00 13.07 -13.04
N SER A 124 21.34 13.41 -14.16
CA SER A 124 19.97 13.00 -14.47
C SER A 124 19.95 12.22 -15.79
N VAL A 125 19.18 11.13 -15.85
CA VAL A 125 19.07 10.30 -17.07
C VAL A 125 17.73 10.58 -17.74
N GLN A 126 17.78 11.26 -18.89
CA GLN A 126 16.60 11.72 -19.61
C GLN A 126 16.33 10.83 -20.82
N VAL A 127 15.05 10.56 -21.05
CA VAL A 127 14.60 9.65 -22.12
C VAL A 127 13.89 10.39 -23.24
N LYS A 128 13.15 11.47 -22.91
CA LYS A 128 12.39 12.20 -23.91
C LYS A 128 12.15 13.65 -23.51
N SER A 129 12.10 14.52 -24.53
CA SER A 129 11.76 15.92 -24.41
C SER A 129 10.55 16.20 -25.30
N PHE A 130 9.52 16.85 -24.77
CA PHE A 130 8.30 17.22 -25.52
C PHE A 130 8.00 18.71 -25.37
N VAL A 131 7.44 19.31 -26.44
CA VAL A 131 6.99 20.71 -26.46
C VAL A 131 5.58 20.85 -25.88
N ASP A 132 4.78 19.77 -25.91
CA ASP A 132 3.34 19.82 -25.65
C ASP A 132 2.94 19.20 -24.31
N ASN A 133 2.05 19.89 -23.58
CA ASN A 133 1.79 19.74 -22.13
C ASN A 133 0.79 18.62 -21.77
N ASN A 134 0.49 17.68 -22.66
CA ASN A 134 -0.70 16.84 -22.49
C ASN A 134 -0.44 15.39 -22.03
N MET A 135 0.73 15.11 -21.47
CA MET A 135 1.10 13.74 -21.08
C MET A 135 1.83 13.68 -19.74
N THR A 136 1.09 13.68 -18.63
CA THR A 136 1.58 13.14 -17.36
C THR A 136 1.66 11.60 -17.43
N LEU A 137 2.55 11.09 -18.28
CA LEU A 137 2.82 9.66 -18.43
C LEU A 137 3.64 9.08 -17.27
N ALA A 138 4.30 9.92 -16.49
CA ALA A 138 4.95 9.50 -15.26
C ALA A 138 3.88 9.45 -14.16
N SER A 139 3.47 8.24 -13.80
CA SER A 139 2.64 8.01 -12.61
C SER A 139 3.29 8.70 -11.41
N GLU A 140 2.51 9.42 -10.60
CA GLU A 140 2.94 10.00 -9.32
C GLU A 140 3.60 8.96 -8.38
N ALA A 141 3.44 7.66 -8.68
CA ALA A 141 4.08 6.55 -8.00
C ALA A 141 5.57 6.33 -8.34
N LEU A 142 6.10 6.97 -9.39
CA LEU A 142 7.52 6.87 -9.75
C LEU A 142 8.32 7.89 -8.94
N THR A 143 8.72 7.51 -7.73
CA THR A 143 9.42 8.38 -6.78
C THR A 143 10.76 8.92 -7.30
N ASN A 144 11.29 8.34 -8.39
CA ASN A 144 12.58 8.69 -9.00
C ASN A 144 12.46 9.46 -10.32
N THR A 145 11.27 9.93 -10.72
CA THR A 145 11.12 10.76 -11.92
C THR A 145 11.06 12.24 -11.55
N LEU A 146 12.08 13.00 -11.95
CA LEU A 146 12.06 14.45 -11.85
C LEU A 146 11.61 15.04 -13.19
N PHE A 147 10.57 15.86 -13.11
CA PHE A 147 10.12 16.70 -14.20
C PHE A 147 10.87 18.03 -14.11
N VAL A 148 11.73 18.32 -15.09
CA VAL A 148 12.42 19.61 -15.14
C VAL A 148 11.83 20.41 -16.28
N LYS A 149 11.04 21.43 -15.94
CA LYS A 149 10.52 22.40 -16.91
C LYS A 149 11.68 23.26 -17.42
N THR A 150 12.19 22.95 -18.60
CA THR A 150 13.19 23.78 -19.30
C THR A 150 12.48 24.46 -20.46
N ASN A 151 11.72 25.51 -20.16
CA ASN A 151 10.90 26.28 -21.13
C ASN A 151 11.62 26.46 -22.50
N PRO A 152 11.09 26.03 -23.66
CA PRO A 152 9.74 25.52 -23.96
C PRO A 152 9.61 23.97 -23.99
N PHE A 153 10.52 23.25 -23.36
CA PHE A 153 10.56 21.78 -23.39
C PHE A 153 10.36 21.15 -22.01
N TYR A 154 9.60 20.07 -21.97
CA TYR A 154 9.44 19.20 -20.82
C TYR A 154 10.37 18.00 -20.94
N ALA A 155 11.39 17.94 -20.08
CA ALA A 155 12.33 16.82 -20.03
C ALA A 155 11.86 15.76 -19.03
N TYR A 156 11.71 14.52 -19.50
CA TYR A 156 11.38 13.37 -18.67
C TYR A 156 12.67 12.67 -18.22
N SER A 157 13.04 12.87 -16.96
CA SER A 157 14.15 12.17 -16.30
C SER A 157 13.64 10.94 -15.57
N LEU A 158 14.26 9.78 -15.79
CA LEU A 158 13.93 8.51 -15.14
C LEU A 158 14.86 8.17 -13.95
N GLY A 159 15.57 9.15 -13.43
CA GLY A 159 16.44 8.99 -12.26
C GLY A 159 17.34 10.21 -12.04
N THR A 160 17.81 10.36 -10.81
CA THR A 160 18.88 11.29 -10.42
C THR A 160 19.91 10.58 -9.58
N PHE A 161 21.18 10.87 -9.86
CA PHE A 161 22.34 10.19 -9.30
C PHE A 161 23.36 11.21 -8.84
N GLU A 162 24.15 10.84 -7.84
CA GLU A 162 25.20 11.69 -7.28
C GLU A 162 26.49 11.58 -8.10
N THR A 163 26.71 10.44 -8.74
CA THR A 163 27.90 10.16 -9.54
C THR A 163 27.55 9.97 -11.01
N LEU A 164 28.51 10.29 -11.89
CA LEU A 164 28.37 10.10 -13.32
C LEU A 164 28.23 8.60 -13.66
N ASP A 165 29.03 7.76 -13.02
CA ASP A 165 29.07 6.31 -13.24
C ASP A 165 27.72 5.64 -12.97
N GLU A 166 27.03 6.03 -11.90
CA GLU A 166 25.69 5.53 -11.58
C GLU A 166 24.67 5.92 -12.67
N ALA A 167 24.73 7.18 -13.13
CA ALA A 167 23.86 7.66 -14.19
C ALA A 167 24.13 6.96 -15.54
N GLN A 168 25.39 6.72 -15.89
CA GLN A 168 25.77 5.99 -17.10
C GLN A 168 25.33 4.53 -17.02
N SER A 169 25.51 3.86 -15.87
CA SER A 169 25.03 2.50 -15.66
C SER A 169 23.51 2.40 -15.79
N PHE A 170 22.77 3.35 -15.21
CA PHE A 170 21.32 3.39 -15.33
C PHE A 170 20.86 3.68 -16.76
N ARG A 171 21.51 4.61 -17.46
CA ARG A 171 21.28 4.85 -18.89
C ARG A 171 21.45 3.57 -19.70
N LYS A 172 22.50 2.79 -19.45
CA LYS A 172 22.74 1.51 -20.14
C LYS A 172 21.56 0.56 -19.97
N GLN A 173 21.06 0.41 -18.75
CA GLN A 173 19.88 -0.42 -18.47
C GLN A 173 18.64 0.10 -19.21
N LEU A 174 18.42 1.42 -19.26
CA LEU A 174 17.30 2.01 -20.02
C LEU A 174 17.42 1.73 -21.52
N VAL A 175 18.63 1.85 -22.09
CA VAL A 175 18.89 1.54 -23.50
C VAL A 175 18.61 0.06 -23.79
N ASP A 176 19.05 -0.85 -22.91
CA ASP A 176 18.79 -2.28 -23.00
C ASP A 176 17.29 -2.61 -22.94
N MET A 177 16.51 -1.83 -22.19
CA MET A 177 15.05 -1.93 -22.11
C MET A 177 14.32 -1.29 -23.30
N GLY A 178 15.04 -0.66 -24.24
CA GLY A 178 14.49 -0.10 -25.47
C GLY A 178 14.43 1.43 -25.55
N PHE A 179 14.86 2.15 -24.51
CA PHE A 179 14.98 3.61 -24.53
C PHE A 179 16.29 4.06 -25.18
N LYS A 180 16.39 3.84 -26.50
CA LYS A 180 17.64 4.04 -27.27
C LYS A 180 18.19 5.47 -27.24
N ASP A 181 17.30 6.46 -27.11
CA ASP A 181 17.66 7.88 -27.10
C ASP A 181 17.93 8.44 -25.70
N ALA A 182 18.06 7.57 -24.69
CA ALA A 182 18.40 8.01 -23.34
C ALA A 182 19.79 8.68 -23.30
N PHE A 183 19.90 9.79 -22.55
CA PHE A 183 21.17 10.51 -22.35
C PHE A 183 21.32 10.97 -20.89
N VAL A 184 22.57 11.16 -20.46
CA VAL A 184 22.89 11.71 -19.13
C VAL A 184 23.10 13.22 -19.26
N ALA A 185 22.49 13.99 -18.36
CA ALA A 185 22.69 15.43 -18.25
C ALA A 185 23.14 15.78 -16.83
N SER A 186 24.15 16.63 -16.70
CA SER A 186 24.57 17.15 -15.40
C SER A 186 23.92 18.50 -15.11
N TYR A 187 23.58 18.69 -13.84
CA TYR A 187 22.94 19.87 -13.30
C TYR A 187 23.75 20.41 -12.14
N GLN A 188 23.92 21.74 -12.13
CA GLN A 188 24.52 22.51 -11.05
C GLN A 188 23.66 23.74 -10.85
N ASP A 189 23.35 24.09 -9.59
CA ASP A 189 22.48 25.23 -9.28
C ASP A 189 21.11 25.19 -10.00
N GLY A 190 20.59 23.97 -10.23
CA GLY A 190 19.29 23.74 -10.87
C GLY A 190 19.31 23.99 -12.38
N LYS A 191 20.48 24.32 -12.94
CA LYS A 191 20.68 24.59 -14.36
C LYS A 191 21.47 23.44 -14.99
N ARG A 192 21.09 23.09 -16.22
CA ARG A 192 21.82 22.08 -16.99
C ARG A 192 23.20 22.64 -17.36
N VAL A 193 24.25 21.91 -17.02
CA VAL A 193 25.64 22.29 -17.31
C VAL A 193 26.09 21.66 -18.63
N LYS A 194 25.97 20.32 -18.75
CA LYS A 194 26.38 19.61 -19.96
C LYS A 194 25.56 18.34 -20.21
N ILE A 195 25.68 17.82 -21.43
CA ILE A 195 25.30 16.44 -21.76
C ILE A 195 26.56 15.61 -21.57
N GLU A 196 26.49 14.59 -20.73
CA GLU A 196 27.65 13.75 -20.42
C GLU A 196 27.85 12.68 -21.49
N ASP A 197 29.08 12.23 -21.61
CA ASP A 197 29.41 11.14 -22.53
C ASP A 197 28.67 9.85 -22.10
N PRO A 198 28.19 9.05 -23.06
CA PRO A 198 27.58 7.76 -22.77
C PRO A 198 28.51 6.71 -22.12
N PHE A 199 29.84 6.94 -22.06
CA PHE A 199 30.85 6.01 -21.56
C PHE A 199 31.84 6.60 -20.55
#